data_AF-A0A937ZSS2-F1
#
_entry.id   AF-A0A937ZSS2-F1
#
_cell.length_a   1.000
_cell.length_b   1.000
_cell.length_c   1.000
_cell.angle_alpha   90.00
_cell.angle_beta   90.00
_cell.angle_gamma   90.00
#
_symmetry.space_group_name_H-M   'P 1'
#
loop_
_entity.id
_entity.type
_entity.pdbx_description
1 polymer ?
#
loop_
_entity_poly.entity_id
_entity_poly.type
_entity_poly.pdbx_seq_one_letter_code
_entity_poly.pdbx_strand_id
1 'polypeptide(L)'
;MANTGFIAAGSGANDASLGDVAWSNPTAILTDNGSRATSALAVGQSTQHLDSSSHGIAIPAGATIDGIVVRIQKQTGVASSTVKDVTVQLLKAGVATGDNKADTSTDWPNGDVDVDHGGAADLWGTTWTESDIEDSGFGVRVRAVNNHGSSSRTPKVDIVSIDVYYTEAGGAASPQRSLLGVGT
;
A
#
# COMPACT_ATOMS: atom_id res chain seq x y z
N MET A 1 -5.03 -9.77 -17.89
CA MET A 1 -4.53 -9.22 -16.62
C MET A 1 -3.05 -8.91 -16.76
N ALA A 2 -2.73 -7.63 -16.88
CA ALA A 2 -1.41 -7.04 -16.73
C ALA A 2 -1.27 -6.47 -15.31
N ASN A 3 -0.07 -6.03 -14.93
CA ASN A 3 0.15 -5.31 -13.68
C ASN A 3 1.18 -4.19 -13.83
N THR A 4 1.22 -3.28 -12.86
CA THR A 4 2.15 -2.14 -12.86
C THR A 4 3.53 -2.51 -12.30
N GLY A 5 3.61 -3.63 -11.58
CA GLY A 5 4.68 -3.89 -10.64
C GLY A 5 4.55 -3.00 -9.40
N PHE A 6 5.39 -3.24 -8.41
CA PHE A 6 5.40 -2.44 -7.18
C PHE A 6 5.97 -1.05 -7.42
N ILE A 7 5.12 -0.03 -7.25
CA ILE A 7 5.50 1.37 -7.32
C ILE A 7 5.50 1.98 -5.92
N ALA A 8 6.65 2.52 -5.52
CA ALA A 8 6.84 3.16 -4.22
C ALA A 8 5.99 4.43 -4.08
N ALA A 9 5.71 4.82 -2.85
CA ALA A 9 5.04 6.08 -2.57
C ALA A 9 5.88 7.30 -2.99
N GLY A 10 5.22 8.35 -3.47
CA GLY A 10 5.84 9.65 -3.75
C GLY A 10 5.70 10.64 -2.59
N SER A 11 4.82 10.36 -1.63
CA SER A 11 4.61 11.14 -0.41
C SER A 11 4.33 10.23 0.79
N GLY A 12 4.79 10.66 1.96
CA GLY A 12 4.55 9.99 3.24
C GLY A 12 4.22 11.03 4.30
N ALA A 13 3.06 10.87 4.95
CA ALA A 13 2.55 11.82 5.94
C ALA A 13 2.04 11.10 7.20
N ASN A 14 2.13 11.79 8.33
CA ASN A 14 1.42 11.38 9.53
C ASN A 14 0.05 12.05 9.56
N ASP A 15 -1.02 11.27 9.75
CA ASP A 15 -2.36 11.75 9.96
C ASP A 15 -2.86 11.43 11.38
N ALA A 16 -3.20 12.48 12.12
CA ALA A 16 -3.52 12.42 13.55
C ALA A 16 -5.02 12.17 13.83
N SER A 17 -5.81 11.78 12.83
CA SER A 17 -7.27 11.59 13.00
C SER A 17 -7.62 10.46 13.97
N LEU A 18 -6.72 9.50 14.18
CA LEU A 18 -6.88 8.41 15.14
C LEU A 18 -5.52 7.85 15.57
N GLY A 19 -5.40 7.41 16.83
CA GLY A 19 -4.19 6.82 17.40
C GLY A 19 -3.47 7.73 18.40
N ASP A 20 -2.49 7.17 19.11
CA ASP A 20 -1.91 7.81 20.30
C ASP A 20 -0.61 8.57 19.99
N VAL A 21 0.27 7.97 19.18
CA VAL A 21 1.63 8.48 18.95
C VAL A 21 1.90 8.69 17.47
N ALA A 22 2.35 9.90 17.11
CA ALA A 22 2.71 10.24 15.74
C ALA A 22 3.86 9.38 15.18
N TRP A 23 3.90 9.24 13.86
CA TRP A 23 5.08 8.77 13.13
C TRP A 23 6.10 9.89 13.01
N SER A 24 7.35 9.57 13.32
CA SER A 24 8.52 10.38 13.03
C SER A 24 9.09 9.99 11.67
N ASN A 25 9.52 10.99 10.89
CA ASN A 25 10.07 10.82 9.53
C ASN A 25 9.14 10.04 8.58
N PRO A 26 7.87 10.45 8.40
CA PRO A 26 6.93 9.70 7.56
C PRO A 26 7.37 9.63 6.09
N THR A 27 8.17 10.58 5.60
CA THR A 27 8.77 10.56 4.25
C THR A 27 9.91 9.57 4.07
N ALA A 28 10.25 8.78 5.09
CA ALA A 28 11.23 7.71 4.94
C ALA A 28 10.68 6.54 4.10
N ILE A 29 9.35 6.38 4.02
CA ILE A 29 8.69 5.26 3.30
C ILE A 29 8.78 5.30 1.77
N LEU A 30 9.52 6.25 1.21
CA LEU A 30 9.54 6.54 -0.23
C LEU A 30 10.58 5.69 -0.98
N THR A 31 11.59 5.19 -0.27
CA THR A 31 12.71 4.46 -0.88
C THR A 31 13.23 3.43 0.11
N ASP A 32 13.47 2.22 -0.37
CA ASP A 32 14.14 1.17 0.41
C ASP A 32 15.62 1.54 0.56
N ASN A 33 15.97 2.12 1.70
CA ASN A 33 17.32 2.61 1.97
C ASN A 33 17.77 2.45 3.43
N GLY A 34 16.97 1.79 4.27
CA GLY A 34 17.25 1.59 5.69
C GLY A 34 16.88 2.77 6.58
N SER A 35 16.44 3.90 6.01
CA SER A 35 15.82 5.01 6.75
C SER A 35 14.36 4.68 7.00
N ARG A 36 13.87 4.91 8.23
CA ARG A 36 12.54 4.44 8.61
C ARG A 36 11.65 5.50 9.20
N ALA A 37 10.38 5.40 8.85
CA ALA A 37 9.30 6.01 9.60
C ALA A 37 9.17 5.19 10.90
N THR A 38 9.19 5.86 12.05
CA THR A 38 9.16 5.17 13.35
C THR A 38 8.16 5.80 14.30
N SER A 39 7.65 5.02 15.24
CA SER A 39 6.81 5.54 16.33
C SER A 39 7.15 4.82 17.63
N ALA A 40 7.42 5.56 18.70
CA ALA A 40 7.79 4.99 20.00
C ALA A 40 6.56 4.78 20.87
N LEU A 41 6.06 3.54 20.92
CA LEU A 41 4.82 3.18 21.61
C LEU A 41 5.11 2.65 23.01
N ALA A 42 4.46 3.22 24.03
CA ALA A 42 4.31 2.58 25.32
C ALA A 42 3.37 1.36 25.23
N VAL A 43 3.25 0.62 26.32
CA VAL A 43 2.33 -0.53 26.42
C VAL A 43 0.90 -0.08 26.14
N GLY A 44 0.21 -0.78 25.23
CA GLY A 44 -1.17 -0.53 24.88
C GLY A 44 -1.40 0.68 23.97
N GLN A 45 -0.35 1.42 23.59
CA GLN A 45 -0.48 2.53 22.65
C GLN A 45 -0.48 2.06 21.20
N SER A 46 -1.11 2.86 20.35
CA SER A 46 -1.15 2.72 18.91
C SER A 46 -0.49 3.90 18.21
N THR A 47 0.02 3.65 17.01
CA THR A 47 0.46 4.73 16.14
C THR A 47 -0.74 5.52 15.65
N GLN A 48 -0.51 6.78 15.30
CA GLN A 48 -1.33 7.52 14.36
C GLN A 48 -1.22 6.91 12.95
N HIS A 49 -1.98 7.42 11.99
CA HIS A 49 -1.91 6.92 10.61
C HIS A 49 -0.60 7.35 9.94
N LEU A 50 0.08 6.39 9.31
CA LEU A 50 1.11 6.66 8.31
C LEU A 50 0.46 6.50 6.94
N ASP A 51 0.22 7.63 6.29
CA ASP A 51 -0.43 7.69 4.98
C ASP A 51 0.66 7.77 3.91
N SER A 52 0.64 6.84 2.97
CA SER A 52 1.41 6.90 1.73
C SER A 52 0.50 7.37 0.60
N SER A 53 1.03 8.17 -0.32
CA SER A 53 0.28 8.62 -1.49
C SER A 53 1.20 9.00 -2.65
N SER A 54 0.61 9.52 -3.73
CA SER A 54 1.35 9.99 -4.91
C SER A 54 2.25 8.91 -5.52
N HIS A 55 1.72 7.69 -5.64
CA HIS A 55 2.45 6.55 -6.20
C HIS A 55 2.80 6.73 -7.69
N GLY A 56 2.19 7.69 -8.41
CA GLY A 56 2.51 7.94 -9.81
C GLY A 56 2.16 6.75 -10.73
N ILE A 57 1.16 5.97 -10.33
CA ILE A 57 0.67 4.83 -11.11
C ILE A 57 -0.01 5.38 -12.37
N ALA A 58 0.35 4.81 -13.51
CA ALA A 58 -0.27 5.09 -14.79
C ALA A 58 -0.72 3.76 -15.42
N ILE A 59 -1.98 3.70 -15.84
CA ILE A 59 -2.59 2.52 -16.45
C ILE A 59 -3.34 2.92 -17.73
N PRO A 60 -3.51 2.01 -18.70
CA PRO A 60 -4.15 2.37 -19.96
C PRO A 60 -5.59 2.88 -19.76
N ALA A 61 -5.93 3.96 -20.46
CA ALA A 61 -7.25 4.58 -20.36
C ALA A 61 -8.38 3.58 -20.60
N GLY A 62 -9.35 3.56 -19.68
CA GLY A 62 -10.49 2.64 -19.71
C GLY A 62 -10.19 1.21 -19.24
N ALA A 63 -8.98 0.93 -18.72
CA ALA A 63 -8.68 -0.34 -18.09
C ALA A 63 -9.62 -0.63 -16.90
N THR A 64 -9.94 -1.90 -16.73
CA THR A 64 -10.66 -2.40 -15.55
C THR A 64 -9.65 -2.81 -14.49
N ILE A 65 -9.83 -2.34 -13.25
CA ILE A 65 -9.01 -2.79 -12.12
C ILE A 65 -9.47 -4.17 -11.70
N ASP A 66 -8.54 -5.11 -11.65
CA ASP A 66 -8.79 -6.50 -11.29
C ASP A 66 -8.41 -6.77 -9.81
N GLY A 67 -7.35 -6.12 -9.31
CA GLY A 67 -6.91 -6.28 -7.93
C GLY A 67 -5.77 -5.35 -7.56
N ILE A 68 -5.56 -5.18 -6.25
CA ILE A 68 -4.56 -4.26 -5.68
C ILE A 68 -3.79 -5.01 -4.59
N VAL A 69 -2.46 -4.96 -4.69
CA VAL A 69 -1.54 -5.47 -3.66
C VAL A 69 -0.77 -4.29 -3.08
N VAL A 70 -0.83 -4.15 -1.75
CA VAL A 70 0.02 -3.23 -1.00
C VAL A 70 1.15 -4.04 -0.37
N ARG A 71 2.39 -3.60 -0.57
CA ARG A 71 3.58 -4.13 0.09
C ARG A 71 4.12 -3.13 1.08
N ILE A 72 4.34 -3.58 2.32
CA ILE A 72 4.92 -2.78 3.39
C ILE A 72 6.15 -3.51 3.91
N GLN A 73 7.32 -2.87 3.81
CA GLN A 73 8.51 -3.37 4.49
C GLN A 73 8.52 -2.84 5.93
N LYS A 74 8.31 -3.73 6.89
CA LYS A 74 8.07 -3.36 8.29
C LYS A 74 8.81 -4.24 9.29
N GLN A 75 9.16 -3.65 10.43
CA GLN A 75 9.81 -4.38 11.53
C GLN A 75 9.69 -3.65 12.88
N THR A 76 10.15 -4.31 13.95
CA THR A 76 10.39 -3.63 15.25
C THR A 76 11.84 -3.69 15.70
N GLY A 77 12.64 -4.58 15.11
CA GLY A 77 14.05 -4.81 15.48
C GLY A 77 14.21 -5.63 16.76
N VAL A 78 13.13 -6.25 17.23
CA VAL A 78 13.12 -7.16 18.38
C VAL A 78 12.23 -8.36 18.08
N ALA A 79 12.61 -9.54 18.58
CA ALA A 79 11.78 -10.73 18.51
C ALA A 79 10.61 -10.63 19.52
N SER A 80 9.53 -11.37 19.27
CA SER A 80 8.33 -11.41 20.14
C SER A 80 7.81 -10.01 20.47
N SER A 81 7.71 -9.17 19.42
CA SER A 81 7.43 -7.76 19.59
C SER A 81 6.01 -7.52 20.10
N THR A 82 5.05 -8.40 19.76
CA THR A 82 3.60 -8.23 19.96
C THR A 82 3.05 -6.92 19.37
N VAL A 83 3.82 -6.28 18.49
CA VAL A 83 3.33 -5.18 17.67
C VAL A 83 2.59 -5.78 16.48
N LYS A 84 1.38 -5.31 16.22
CA LYS A 84 0.56 -5.81 15.10
C LYS A 84 -0.07 -4.66 14.34
N ASP A 85 -0.52 -4.94 13.13
CA ASP A 85 -1.34 -3.99 12.40
C ASP A 85 -2.67 -3.77 13.13
N VAL A 86 -3.21 -2.57 13.01
CA VAL A 86 -4.61 -2.25 13.34
C VAL A 86 -5.34 -1.70 12.13
N THR A 87 -4.61 -1.00 11.26
CA THR A 87 -5.15 -0.51 9.99
C THR A 87 -4.14 -0.74 8.89
N VAL A 88 -4.58 -1.39 7.82
CA VAL A 88 -3.99 -1.28 6.48
C VAL A 88 -5.19 -1.10 5.56
N GLN A 89 -5.38 0.08 4.99
CA GLN A 89 -6.57 0.42 4.22
C GLN A 89 -6.22 1.38 3.09
N LEU A 90 -6.82 1.18 1.92
CA LEU A 90 -6.58 2.06 0.77
C LEU A 90 -7.20 3.45 0.96
N LEU A 91 -6.62 4.42 0.27
CA LEU A 91 -7.07 5.81 0.21
C LEU A 91 -7.56 6.09 -1.21
N LYS A 92 -8.75 6.68 -1.35
CA LYS A 92 -9.28 7.22 -2.60
C LYS A 92 -9.32 8.74 -2.47
N ALA A 93 -8.49 9.45 -3.23
CA ALA A 93 -8.30 10.90 -3.10
C ALA A 93 -8.05 11.34 -1.63
N GLY A 94 -7.20 10.60 -0.91
CA GLY A 94 -6.88 10.84 0.50
C GLY A 94 -7.92 10.36 1.52
N VAL A 95 -9.03 9.78 1.08
CA VAL A 95 -10.10 9.28 1.97
C VAL A 95 -10.05 7.77 2.11
N ALA A 96 -9.99 7.28 3.35
CA ALA A 96 -10.01 5.87 3.68
C ALA A 96 -11.22 5.16 3.04
N THR A 97 -10.96 4.17 2.18
CA THR A 97 -11.97 3.51 1.34
C THR A 97 -11.68 2.01 1.23
N GLY A 98 -12.74 1.20 1.20
CA GLY A 98 -12.64 -0.26 1.11
C GLY A 98 -12.35 -0.94 2.45
N ASP A 99 -12.00 -2.22 2.40
CA ASP A 99 -11.76 -3.06 3.57
C ASP A 99 -10.46 -2.67 4.29
N ASN A 100 -10.46 -2.81 5.62
CA ASN A 100 -9.22 -2.82 6.39
C ASN A 100 -8.62 -4.23 6.36
N LYS A 101 -7.43 -4.38 5.75
CA LYS A 101 -6.69 -5.65 5.62
C LYS A 101 -5.52 -5.77 6.59
N ALA A 102 -5.61 -5.13 7.76
CA ALA A 102 -4.62 -5.29 8.83
C ALA A 102 -4.40 -6.76 9.22
N ASP A 103 -3.14 -7.20 9.31
CA ASP A 103 -2.80 -8.47 9.94
C ASP A 103 -2.76 -8.28 11.47
N THR A 104 -3.86 -8.68 12.11
CA THR A 104 -4.02 -8.63 13.57
C THR A 104 -3.55 -9.91 14.27
N SER A 105 -3.06 -10.88 13.50
CA SER A 105 -2.65 -12.20 14.00
C SER A 105 -1.13 -12.33 14.12
N THR A 106 -0.38 -11.78 13.17
CA THR A 106 1.08 -11.89 13.09
C THR A 106 1.77 -10.69 13.73
N ASP A 107 2.82 -10.96 14.50
CA ASP A 107 3.68 -9.92 15.06
C ASP A 107 4.57 -9.30 13.98
N TRP A 108 4.81 -8.00 14.07
CA TRP A 108 5.82 -7.33 13.25
C TRP A 108 7.21 -7.93 13.53
N PRO A 109 7.99 -8.21 12.46
CA PRO A 109 9.15 -9.07 12.55
C PRO A 109 10.38 -8.39 13.19
N ASN A 110 11.37 -9.23 13.47
CA ASN A 110 12.72 -8.82 13.83
C ASN A 110 13.60 -8.83 12.57
N GLY A 111 13.91 -7.65 12.02
CA GLY A 111 14.52 -7.50 10.71
C GLY A 111 13.49 -7.12 9.65
N ASP A 112 13.97 -6.56 8.54
CA ASP A 112 13.11 -6.07 7.46
C ASP A 112 12.49 -7.23 6.69
N VAL A 113 11.16 -7.16 6.54
CA VAL A 113 10.37 -8.13 5.79
C VAL A 113 9.31 -7.38 5.03
N ASP A 114 9.19 -7.71 3.75
CA ASP A 114 8.09 -7.30 2.90
C ASP A 114 6.84 -8.09 3.25
N VAL A 115 5.77 -7.39 3.65
CA VAL A 115 4.47 -8.00 3.95
C VAL A 115 3.44 -7.46 2.96
N ASP A 116 2.81 -8.39 2.24
CA ASP A 116 1.80 -8.09 1.23
C ASP A 116 0.38 -8.17 1.81
N HIS A 117 -0.45 -7.20 1.45
CA HIS A 117 -1.86 -7.11 1.78
C HIS A 117 -2.68 -6.99 0.49
N GLY A 118 -3.78 -7.73 0.38
CA GLY A 118 -4.58 -7.80 -0.84
C GLY A 118 -4.14 -8.92 -1.77
N GLY A 119 -4.35 -8.75 -3.08
CA GLY A 119 -4.12 -9.79 -4.06
C GLY A 119 -4.47 -9.39 -5.48
N ALA A 120 -4.03 -10.19 -6.45
CA ALA A 120 -4.23 -9.93 -7.87
C ALA A 120 -5.70 -9.87 -8.35
N ALA A 121 -6.63 -10.38 -7.53
CA ALA A 121 -8.08 -10.34 -7.77
C ALA A 121 -8.84 -9.64 -6.63
N ASP A 122 -8.12 -8.95 -5.74
CA ASP A 122 -8.67 -8.35 -4.52
C ASP A 122 -8.87 -6.85 -4.72
N LEU A 123 -10.14 -6.43 -4.78
CA LEU A 123 -10.52 -5.03 -4.94
C LEU A 123 -10.75 -4.32 -3.59
N TRP A 124 -10.35 -4.94 -2.49
CA TRP A 124 -10.48 -4.37 -1.15
C TRP A 124 -11.93 -3.99 -0.81
N GLY A 125 -12.88 -4.88 -1.14
CA GLY A 125 -14.29 -4.73 -0.75
C GLY A 125 -15.04 -3.60 -1.44
N THR A 126 -14.47 -2.99 -2.48
CA THR A 126 -15.08 -1.86 -3.21
C THR A 126 -14.72 -1.90 -4.70
N THR A 127 -15.14 -0.89 -5.46
CA THR A 127 -14.77 -0.72 -6.87
C THR A 127 -13.75 0.39 -7.03
N TRP A 128 -12.83 0.19 -7.97
CA TRP A 128 -11.79 1.14 -8.35
C TRP A 128 -11.89 1.43 -9.83
N THR A 129 -11.91 2.70 -10.19
CA THR A 129 -11.74 3.14 -11.58
C THR A 129 -10.27 3.39 -11.86
N GLU A 130 -9.91 3.49 -13.14
CA GLU A 130 -8.57 3.90 -13.52
C GLU A 130 -8.22 5.29 -12.95
N SER A 131 -9.10 6.27 -13.10
CA SER A 131 -8.94 7.60 -12.49
C SER A 131 -8.76 7.59 -10.96
N ASP A 132 -9.36 6.64 -10.23
CA ASP A 132 -9.17 6.53 -8.78
C ASP A 132 -7.74 6.11 -8.43
N ILE A 133 -7.11 5.28 -9.27
CA ILE A 133 -5.76 4.75 -9.06
C ILE A 133 -4.68 5.78 -9.47
N GLU A 134 -4.95 6.55 -10.53
CA GLU A 134 -4.03 7.58 -11.02
C GLU A 134 -4.09 8.89 -10.20
N ASP A 135 -5.09 9.03 -9.31
CA ASP A 135 -5.21 10.19 -8.45
C ASP A 135 -4.01 10.30 -7.49
N SER A 136 -3.48 11.52 -7.32
CA SER A 136 -2.31 11.76 -6.45
C SER A 136 -2.56 11.48 -4.96
N GLY A 137 -3.83 11.44 -4.54
CA GLY A 137 -4.28 11.01 -3.22
C GLY A 137 -4.61 9.52 -3.12
N PHE A 138 -4.47 8.74 -4.20
CA PHE A 138 -4.47 7.28 -4.11
C PHE A 138 -3.27 6.80 -3.30
N GLY A 139 -3.50 5.83 -2.41
CA GLY A 139 -2.45 5.28 -1.57
C GLY A 139 -2.97 4.38 -0.47
N VAL A 140 -2.23 4.26 0.61
CA VAL A 140 -2.58 3.39 1.75
C VAL A 140 -2.31 4.09 3.06
N ARG A 141 -3.12 3.78 4.07
CA ARG A 141 -2.87 4.16 5.46
C ARG A 141 -2.56 2.98 6.34
N VAL A 142 -1.54 3.15 7.18
CA VAL A 142 -1.02 2.11 8.07
C VAL A 142 -1.10 2.58 9.52
N ARG A 143 -1.57 1.70 10.40
CA ARG A 143 -1.48 1.86 11.87
C ARG A 143 -1.04 0.56 12.52
N ALA A 144 -0.25 0.70 13.58
CA ALA A 144 0.17 -0.41 14.42
C ALA A 144 -0.19 -0.18 15.89
N VAL A 145 -0.27 -1.26 16.66
CA VAL A 145 -0.47 -1.23 18.12
C VAL A 145 0.59 -2.04 18.82
N ASN A 146 1.06 -1.56 19.97
CA ASN A 146 1.93 -2.31 20.86
C ASN A 146 1.10 -3.07 21.90
N ASN A 147 0.86 -4.36 21.65
CA ASN A 147 0.15 -5.24 22.60
C ASN A 147 1.08 -5.89 23.64
N HIS A 148 2.34 -5.45 23.75
CA HIS A 148 3.27 -6.03 24.71
C HIS A 148 2.85 -5.71 26.13
N GLY A 149 2.85 -6.71 27.02
CA GLY A 149 2.33 -6.53 28.38
C GLY A 149 3.16 -5.64 29.31
N SER A 150 4.43 -5.35 28.96
CA SER A 150 5.37 -4.73 29.90
C SER A 150 6.49 -3.90 29.28
N SER A 151 6.50 -3.67 27.97
CA SER A 151 7.64 -3.02 27.31
C SER A 151 7.20 -2.13 26.19
N SER A 152 7.91 -1.03 26.01
CA SER A 152 7.78 -0.20 24.82
C SER A 152 8.27 -0.93 23.58
N ARG A 153 7.71 -0.54 22.43
CA ARG A 153 8.09 -1.05 21.12
C ARG A 153 8.13 0.10 20.13
N THR A 154 8.98 -0.06 19.12
CA THR A 154 9.11 0.92 18.04
C THR A 154 8.81 0.24 16.72
N PRO A 155 7.54 0.22 16.25
CA PRO A 155 7.25 -0.07 14.86
C PRO A 155 8.07 0.82 13.92
N LYS A 156 8.57 0.21 12.85
CA LYS A 156 9.37 0.87 11.82
C LYS A 156 8.90 0.42 10.44
N VAL A 157 8.77 1.37 9.52
CA VAL A 157 8.44 1.13 8.10
C VAL A 157 9.53 1.76 7.25
N ASP A 158 10.09 0.98 6.31
CA ASP A 158 11.17 1.42 5.41
C ASP A 158 10.61 1.89 4.06
N ILE A 159 9.69 1.11 3.48
CA ILE A 159 9.07 1.43 2.20
C ILE A 159 7.62 0.93 2.15
N VAL A 160 6.78 1.70 1.44
CA VAL A 160 5.42 1.31 1.07
C VAL A 160 5.28 1.39 -0.45
N SER A 161 4.86 0.29 -1.06
CA SER A 161 4.69 0.16 -2.51
C SER A 161 3.36 -0.49 -2.87
N ILE A 162 2.83 -0.19 -4.05
CA ILE A 162 1.56 -0.74 -4.55
C ILE A 162 1.76 -1.36 -5.93
N ASP A 163 1.23 -2.57 -6.14
CA ASP A 163 1.08 -3.19 -7.46
C ASP A 163 -0.42 -3.30 -7.81
N VAL A 164 -0.79 -2.81 -8.99
CA VAL A 164 -2.17 -2.79 -9.46
C VAL A 164 -2.30 -3.74 -10.64
N TYR A 165 -3.21 -4.70 -10.51
CA TYR A 165 -3.59 -5.63 -11.56
C TYR A 165 -4.79 -5.07 -12.33
N TYR A 166 -4.70 -5.11 -13.65
CA TYR A 166 -5.72 -4.55 -14.52
C TYR A 166 -5.87 -5.33 -15.83
N THR A 167 -7.02 -5.17 -16.47
CA THR A 167 -7.30 -5.65 -17.81
C THR A 167 -7.56 -4.46 -18.71
N GLU A 168 -6.76 -4.32 -19.76
CA GLU A 168 -6.91 -3.24 -20.74
C GLU A 168 -8.31 -3.25 -21.35
N ALA A 169 -8.84 -2.06 -21.64
CA ALA A 169 -10.04 -1.95 -22.45
C ALA A 169 -9.82 -2.69 -23.77
N GLY A 170 -10.75 -3.56 -24.17
CA GLY A 170 -10.68 -4.21 -25.47
C GLY A 170 -10.70 -3.16 -26.58
N GLY A 171 -9.54 -2.86 -27.18
CA GLY A 171 -9.45 -1.99 -28.33
C GLY A 171 -10.16 -2.63 -29.52
N ALA A 172 -11.07 -1.90 -30.16
CA ALA A 172 -11.58 -2.25 -31.49
C ALA A 172 -10.39 -2.65 -32.36
N ALA A 173 -10.45 -3.82 -32.97
CA ALA A 173 -9.40 -4.31 -33.85
C ALA A 173 -9.02 -3.18 -34.82
N SER A 174 -7.77 -2.72 -34.74
CA SER A 174 -7.17 -1.94 -35.82
C SER A 174 -7.49 -2.70 -37.11
N PRO A 175 -8.09 -2.10 -38.16
CA PRO A 175 -8.35 -2.83 -39.38
C PRO A 175 -7.00 -3.32 -39.88
N GLN A 176 -6.77 -4.63 -39.75
CA GLN A 176 -5.61 -5.27 -40.33
C GLN A 176 -5.72 -4.91 -41.82
N ARG A 177 -4.79 -4.10 -42.32
CA ARG A 177 -4.68 -3.86 -43.75
C ARG A 177 -4.41 -5.23 -44.36
N SER A 178 -5.47 -5.90 -44.81
CA SER A 178 -5.37 -7.12 -45.60
C SER A 178 -4.59 -6.73 -46.85
N LEU A 179 -3.29 -6.98 -46.80
CA LEU A 179 -2.45 -6.93 -47.98
C LEU A 179 -2.83 -8.17 -48.78
N LEU A 180 -3.94 -8.08 -49.51
CA LEU A 180 -4.24 -8.93 -50.63
C LEU A 180 -3.13 -8.69 -51.66
N GLY A 181 -2.05 -9.47 -51.54
CA GLY A 181 -1.10 -9.65 -52.61
C GLY A 181 -1.87 -10.22 -53.80
N VAL A 182 -2.14 -9.36 -54.78
CA VAL A 182 -2.62 -9.79 -56.10
C VAL A 182 -1.44 -10.45 -56.79
N GLY A 183 -1.55 -11.76 -56.99
CA GLY A 183 -0.70 -12.46 -57.94
C GLY A 183 -1.23 -12.26 -59.36
N THR A 184 -0.35 -11.83 -60.25
CA THR A 184 0.00 -12.45 -61.55
C THR A 184 1.28 -11.80 -62.05
#